data_AF-A0A8D8X5N0-F1
#
_entry.id   AF-A0A8D8X5N0-F1
#
_cell.length_a   1.000
_cell.length_b   1.000
_cell.length_c   1.000
_cell.angle_alpha   90.00
_cell.angle_beta   90.00
_cell.angle_gamma   90.00
#
_symmetry.space_group_name_H-M   'P 1'
#
loop_
_entity.id
_entity.type
_entity.pdbx_description
1 polymer ?
#
loop_
_entity_poly.entity_id
_entity_poly.type
_entity_poly.pdbx_seq_one_letter_code
_entity_poly.pdbx_strand_id
1 'polypeptide(L)'
;MGFCRNTLLLLISKGRWSVLGFAWGNLLKALLIAIRYSIVRKQFGEDGRGQEMSIIEYQTQQTRIIPYVAALFVYKASLWTSSNALDEIYRTLEQPGEDCSDLITEWHALMAGIKPLMTWLTVDAVQECREACGGHGYLY
;
A
#
# COMPACT_ATOMS: atom_id res chain seq x y z
N MET A 1 -30.23 -21.53 4.73
CA MET A 1 -28.96 -21.69 4.00
C MET A 1 -28.15 -20.39 3.82
N GLY A 2 -28.69 -19.18 4.07
CA GLY A 2 -27.95 -17.92 3.92
C GLY A 2 -26.88 -17.63 4.98
N PHE A 3 -27.11 -18.05 6.23
CA PHE A 3 -26.21 -17.75 7.35
C PHE A 3 -24.76 -18.25 7.15
N CYS A 4 -24.58 -19.49 6.67
CA CYS A 4 -23.25 -20.07 6.46
C CYS A 4 -22.49 -19.45 5.27
N ARG A 5 -23.20 -18.96 4.25
CA ARG A 5 -22.59 -18.32 3.06
C ARG A 5 -21.99 -16.95 3.41
N ASN A 6 -22.69 -16.17 4.24
CA ASN A 6 -22.28 -14.82 4.60
C ASN A 6 -21.06 -14.81 5.54
N THR A 7 -20.97 -15.78 6.45
CA THR A 7 -19.78 -15.93 7.30
C THR A 7 -18.52 -16.30 6.51
N LEU A 8 -18.65 -17.15 5.48
CA LEU A 8 -17.52 -17.53 4.62
C LEU A 8 -17.01 -16.34 3.79
N LEU A 9 -17.92 -15.56 3.19
CA LEU A 9 -17.57 -14.37 2.43
C LEU A 9 -16.83 -13.35 3.30
N LEU A 10 -17.32 -13.13 4.52
CA LEU A 10 -16.67 -12.25 5.49
C LEU A 10 -15.24 -12.73 5.82
N LEU A 11 -15.05 -14.02 6.07
CA LEU A 11 -13.73 -14.58 6.41
C LEU A 11 -12.72 -14.41 5.27
N ILE A 12 -13.11 -14.73 4.03
CA ILE A 12 -12.22 -14.58 2.86
C ILE A 12 -11.87 -13.11 2.64
N SER A 13 -12.85 -12.21 2.78
CA SER A 13 -12.63 -10.77 2.65
C SER A 13 -11.72 -10.20 3.74
N LYS A 14 -11.81 -10.70 4.98
CA LYS A 14 -10.84 -10.37 6.05
C LYS A 14 -9.43 -10.82 5.71
N GLY A 15 -9.28 -12.00 5.10
CA GLY A 15 -7.98 -12.46 4.58
C GLY A 15 -7.42 -11.52 3.51
N ARG A 16 -8.26 -10.96 2.63
CA ARG A 16 -7.83 -9.96 1.64
C ARG A 16 -7.42 -8.65 2.29
N TRP A 17 -8.19 -8.18 3.28
CA TRP A 17 -7.88 -6.97 4.02
C TRP A 17 -6.56 -7.07 4.80
N SER A 18 -6.25 -8.23 5.41
CA SER A 18 -4.96 -8.42 6.09
C SER A 18 -3.78 -8.35 5.12
N VAL A 19 -3.92 -8.92 3.91
CA VAL A 19 -2.92 -8.81 2.84
C VAL A 19 -2.67 -7.36 2.43
N LEU A 20 -3.71 -6.51 2.38
CA LEU A 20 -3.55 -5.08 2.14
C LEU A 20 -2.72 -4.39 3.24
N GLY A 21 -2.92 -4.78 4.50
CA GLY A 21 -2.12 -4.29 5.63
C GLY A 21 -0.63 -4.65 5.49
N PHE A 22 -0.34 -5.89 5.09
CA PHE A 22 1.04 -6.32 4.82
C PHE A 22 1.65 -5.60 3.62
N ALA A 23 0.89 -5.41 2.54
CA ALA A 23 1.33 -4.68 1.35
C ALA A 23 1.70 -3.22 1.70
N TRP A 24 0.84 -2.53 2.45
CA TRP A 24 1.12 -1.17 2.94
C TRP A 24 2.41 -1.12 3.78
N GLY A 25 2.60 -2.08 4.70
CA GLY A 25 3.80 -2.14 5.54
C GLY A 25 5.08 -2.36 4.73
N ASN A 26 5.03 -3.20 3.69
CA ASN A 26 6.16 -3.44 2.80
C ASN A 26 6.47 -2.23 1.92
N LEU A 27 5.44 -1.58 1.38
CA LEU A 27 5.57 -0.34 0.62
C LEU A 27 6.23 0.77 1.45
N LEU A 28 5.77 0.95 2.70
CA LEU A 28 6.34 1.92 3.64
C LEU A 28 7.84 1.69 3.84
N LYS A 29 8.25 0.44 4.11
CA LYS A 29 9.65 0.09 4.34
C LYS A 29 10.52 0.35 3.11
N ALA A 30 10.07 -0.09 1.94
CA ALA A 30 10.81 0.09 0.69
C ALA A 30 11.00 1.57 0.35
N LEU A 31 9.93 2.38 0.46
CA LEU A 31 10.00 3.82 0.24
C LEU A 31 10.91 4.52 1.24
N LEU A 32 10.82 4.16 2.52
CA LEU A 32 11.67 4.75 3.56
C LEU A 32 13.15 4.51 3.27
N ILE A 33 13.52 3.30 2.84
CA ILE A 33 14.89 2.95 2.44
C ILE A 33 15.31 3.79 1.23
N ALA A 34 14.50 3.79 0.16
CA ALA A 34 14.83 4.50 -1.07
C ALA A 34 14.95 6.02 -0.87
N ILE A 35 14.06 6.63 -0.09
CA ILE A 35 14.09 8.07 0.22
C ILE A 35 15.33 8.42 1.04
N ARG A 36 15.61 7.68 2.12
CA ARG A 36 16.80 7.93 2.95
C ARG A 36 18.09 7.75 2.16
N TYR A 37 18.16 6.69 1.35
CA TYR A 37 19.28 6.49 0.42
C TYR A 37 19.40 7.66 -0.54
N SER A 38 18.29 8.11 -1.12
CA SER A 38 18.29 9.21 -2.11
C SER A 38 18.70 10.55 -1.52
N ILE A 39 18.43 10.81 -0.24
CA ILE A 39 18.85 12.03 0.46
C ILE A 39 20.37 12.02 0.68
N VAL A 40 20.94 10.87 1.07
CA VAL A 40 22.36 10.76 1.42
C VAL A 40 23.24 10.56 0.19
N ARG A 41 22.77 9.80 -0.81
CA ARG A 41 23.52 9.52 -2.02
C ARG A 41 23.65 10.79 -2.84
N LYS A 42 24.90 11.17 -3.08
CA LYS A 42 25.26 12.25 -4.00
C LYS A 42 25.91 11.64 -5.23
N GLN A 43 25.52 12.13 -6.39
CA GLN A 43 26.12 11.73 -7.66
C GLN A 43 25.78 12.77 -8.71
N PHE A 44 26.76 13.15 -9.52
CA PHE A 44 26.67 14.28 -10.43
C PHE A 44 26.46 15.61 -9.69
N GLY A 45 26.45 16.72 -10.43
CA GLY A 45 26.31 18.07 -9.89
C GLY A 45 26.37 19.09 -11.01
N GLU A 46 26.16 20.37 -10.70
CA GLU A 46 26.38 21.44 -11.67
C GLU A 46 27.86 21.49 -12.08
N ASP A 47 28.11 21.55 -13.39
CA ASP A 47 29.44 21.64 -13.94
C ASP A 47 30.20 22.84 -13.34
N GLY A 48 31.34 22.56 -12.70
CA GLY A 48 32.26 23.58 -12.21
C GLY A 48 32.14 23.97 -10.73
N ARG A 49 31.19 23.42 -9.95
CA ARG A 49 31.06 23.72 -8.50
C ARG A 49 31.62 22.65 -7.56
N GLY A 50 32.05 21.50 -8.08
CA GLY A 50 32.77 20.44 -7.33
C GLY A 50 31.98 19.74 -6.23
N GLN A 51 30.84 20.26 -5.80
CA GLN A 51 29.96 19.64 -4.82
C GLN A 51 28.87 18.83 -5.51
N GLU A 52 28.87 17.53 -5.27
CA GLU A 52 27.83 16.64 -5.81
C GLU A 52 26.48 16.94 -5.16
N MET A 53 25.42 16.86 -5.97
CA MET A 53 24.05 17.07 -5.55
C MET A 53 23.44 15.75 -5.05
N SER A 54 22.57 15.83 -4.05
CA SER A 54 21.80 14.69 -3.58
C SER A 54 20.85 14.19 -4.67
N ILE A 55 20.75 12.88 -4.87
CA ILE A 55 19.99 12.36 -6.00
C ILE A 55 18.49 12.66 -5.91
N ILE A 56 17.96 12.88 -4.69
CA ILE A 56 16.55 13.25 -4.48
C ILE A 56 16.21 14.63 -5.06
N GLU A 57 17.19 15.50 -5.30
CA GLU A 57 16.97 16.83 -5.90
C GLU A 57 16.66 16.74 -7.39
N TYR A 58 17.02 15.64 -8.05
CA TYR A 58 16.73 15.47 -9.47
C TYR A 58 15.27 15.10 -9.69
N GLN A 59 14.63 15.81 -10.64
CA GLN A 59 13.25 15.53 -11.05
C GLN A 59 13.03 14.08 -11.49
N THR A 60 14.04 13.45 -12.09
CA THR A 60 13.99 12.04 -12.49
C THR A 60 13.85 11.09 -11.30
N GLN A 61 14.53 11.35 -10.18
CA GLN A 61 14.39 10.56 -8.96
C GLN A 61 13.04 10.83 -8.27
N GLN A 62 12.64 12.11 -8.23
CA GLN A 62 11.37 12.53 -7.64
C GLN A 62 10.17 11.92 -8.36
N THR A 63 10.15 11.96 -9.69
CA THR A 63 9.06 11.39 -10.50
C THR A 63 8.92 9.88 -10.35
N ARG A 64 10.00 9.17 -10.01
CA ARG A 64 9.96 7.73 -9.70
C ARG A 64 9.40 7.46 -8.31
N ILE A 65 9.81 8.20 -7.28
CA ILE A 65 9.51 7.86 -5.87
C ILE A 65 8.23 8.55 -5.36
N ILE A 66 8.03 9.84 -5.65
CA ILE A 66 6.95 10.64 -5.07
C ILE A 66 5.54 10.08 -5.36
N PRO A 67 5.23 9.55 -6.57
CA PRO A 67 3.92 8.95 -6.82
C PRO A 67 3.60 7.79 -5.87
N TYR A 68 4.59 6.98 -5.52
CA TYR A 68 4.41 5.87 -4.58
C TYR A 68 4.27 6.35 -3.12
N VAL A 69 4.87 7.49 -2.76
CA VAL A 69 4.60 8.16 -1.48
C VAL A 69 3.14 8.60 -1.40
N ALA A 70 2.60 9.20 -2.47
CA ALA A 70 1.18 9.52 -2.53
C ALA A 70 0.30 8.27 -2.42
N ALA A 71 0.65 7.19 -3.14
CA ALA A 71 -0.04 5.91 -3.06
C ALA A 71 -0.04 5.33 -1.63
N LEU A 72 1.05 5.46 -0.89
CA LEU A 72 1.14 5.01 0.50
C LEU A 72 0.11 5.68 1.42
N PHE A 73 -0.15 6.98 1.24
CA PHE A 73 -1.19 7.69 1.97
C PHE A 73 -2.59 7.23 1.56
N VAL A 74 -2.82 7.03 0.26
CA VAL A 74 -4.09 6.48 -0.26
C VAL A 74 -4.35 5.08 0.29
N TYR A 75 -3.33 4.23 0.41
CA TYR A 75 -3.45 2.92 1.04
C TYR A 75 -3.86 3.04 2.49
N LYS A 76 -3.21 3.94 3.25
CA LYS A 76 -3.53 4.13 4.66
C LYS A 76 -4.97 4.58 4.86
N ALA A 77 -5.43 5.54 4.04
CA ALA A 77 -6.82 5.98 4.03
C ALA A 77 -7.79 4.84 3.65
N SER A 78 -7.46 4.07 2.63
CA SER A 78 -8.29 2.93 2.19
C SER A 78 -8.41 1.85 3.27
N LEU A 79 -7.31 1.51 3.95
CA LEU A 79 -7.29 0.59 5.08
C LEU A 79 -8.15 1.08 6.24
N TRP A 80 -8.07 2.38 6.54
CA TRP A 80 -8.88 3.03 7.58
C TRP A 80 -10.37 2.96 7.26
N THR A 81 -10.78 3.40 6.07
CA THR A 81 -12.18 3.34 5.63
C THR A 81 -12.71 1.90 5.63
N SER A 82 -11.90 0.95 5.16
CA SER A 82 -12.27 -0.47 5.15
C SER A 82 -12.38 -1.07 6.54
N SER A 83 -11.61 -0.57 7.52
CA SER A 83 -11.71 -0.96 8.93
C SER A 83 -13.03 -0.47 9.52
N ASN A 84 -13.41 0.78 9.27
CA ASN A 84 -14.68 1.32 9.75
C ASN A 84 -15.88 0.55 9.19
N ALA A 85 -15.85 0.20 7.91
CA ALA A 85 -16.90 -0.63 7.28
C ALA A 85 -16.97 -2.03 7.90
N LEU A 86 -15.82 -2.62 8.25
CA LEU A 86 -15.78 -3.91 8.94
C LEU A 86 -16.34 -3.82 10.37
N ASP A 87 -16.04 -2.73 11.09
CA ASP A 87 -16.60 -2.48 12.42
C ASP A 87 -18.12 -2.30 12.39
N GLU A 88 -18.65 -1.64 11.35
CA GLU A 88 -20.09 -1.52 11.11
C GLU A 88 -20.75 -2.89 10.90
N ILE A 89 -20.16 -3.75 10.05
CA ILE A 89 -20.63 -5.13 9.85
C ILE A 89 -20.67 -5.90 11.19
N TYR A 90 -19.66 -5.73 12.04
CA TYR A 90 -19.63 -6.39 13.34
C TYR A 90 -20.72 -5.88 14.29
N ARG A 91 -20.98 -4.57 14.32
CA ARG A 91 -22.05 -3.99 15.13
C ARG A 91 -23.44 -4.46 14.69
N THR A 92 -23.68 -4.56 13.39
CA THR A 92 -24.94 -5.09 12.85
C THR A 92 -25.12 -6.58 13.18
N LEU A 93 -24.03 -7.37 13.14
CA LEU A 93 -24.05 -8.78 13.52
C LEU A 93 -24.39 -9.02 15.00
N GLU A 94 -24.05 -8.08 15.89
CA GLU A 94 -24.38 -8.16 17.32
C GLU A 94 -25.85 -7.84 17.61
N GLN A 95 -26.57 -7.20 16.68
CA GLN A 95 -27.98 -6.85 16.83
C GLN A 95 -28.88 -8.01 16.39
N PRO A 96 -29.72 -8.56 17.29
CA PRO A 96 -30.58 -9.68 16.95
C PRO A 96 -31.68 -9.27 15.97
N GLY A 97 -31.69 -9.88 14.79
CA GLY A 97 -32.76 -9.73 13.78
C GLY A 97 -32.42 -8.84 12.58
N GLU A 98 -31.26 -8.18 12.55
CA GLU A 98 -30.80 -7.44 11.37
C GLU A 98 -30.09 -8.35 10.35
N ASP A 99 -30.35 -8.12 9.06
CA ASP A 99 -29.65 -8.79 7.96
C ASP A 99 -28.48 -7.93 7.46
N CYS A 100 -27.27 -8.45 7.63
CA CYS A 100 -26.02 -7.82 7.17
C CYS A 100 -25.52 -8.38 5.83
N SER A 101 -26.31 -9.20 5.14
CA SER A 101 -25.92 -9.87 3.89
C SER A 101 -25.43 -8.91 2.81
N ASP A 102 -26.09 -7.76 2.66
CA ASP A 102 -25.76 -6.77 1.64
C ASP A 102 -24.44 -6.05 1.95
N LEU A 103 -24.24 -5.62 3.20
CA LEU A 103 -22.99 -5.01 3.67
C LEU A 103 -21.80 -5.96 3.50
N ILE A 104 -21.96 -7.25 3.83
CA ILE A 104 -20.92 -8.26 3.64
C ILE A 104 -20.61 -8.45 2.16
N THR A 105 -21.62 -8.44 1.29
CA THR A 105 -21.45 -8.62 -0.15
C THR A 105 -20.74 -7.43 -0.79
N GLU A 106 -21.12 -6.20 -0.39
CA GLU A 106 -20.46 -4.98 -0.82
C GLU A 106 -18.99 -4.96 -0.38
N TRP A 107 -18.74 -5.22 0.90
CA TRP A 107 -17.38 -5.26 1.43
C TRP A 107 -16.54 -6.34 0.74
N HIS A 108 -17.14 -7.50 0.43
CA HIS A 108 -16.48 -8.54 -0.35
C HIS A 108 -16.09 -8.08 -1.75
N ALA A 109 -16.99 -7.41 -2.47
CA ALA A 109 -16.72 -6.88 -3.80
C ALA A 109 -15.60 -5.82 -3.76
N LEU A 110 -15.64 -4.90 -2.80
CA LEU A 110 -14.60 -3.90 -2.60
C LEU A 110 -13.23 -4.54 -2.33
N MET A 111 -13.16 -5.48 -1.39
CA MET A 111 -11.90 -6.17 -1.06
C MET A 111 -11.40 -7.05 -2.22
N ALA A 112 -12.30 -7.61 -3.04
CA ALA A 112 -11.94 -8.38 -4.23
C ALA A 112 -11.21 -7.52 -5.27
N GLY A 113 -11.64 -6.27 -5.47
CA GLY A 113 -11.05 -5.34 -6.44
C GLY A 113 -9.80 -4.62 -5.90
N ILE A 114 -9.85 -4.15 -4.66
CA ILE A 114 -8.76 -3.36 -4.06
C ILE A 114 -7.53 -4.22 -3.81
N LYS A 115 -7.71 -5.47 -3.34
CA LYS A 115 -6.58 -6.38 -3.05
C LYS A 115 -5.61 -6.49 -4.23
N PRO A 116 -6.01 -6.95 -5.43
CA PRO A 116 -5.07 -7.14 -6.53
C PRO A 116 -4.43 -5.83 -6.95
N LEU A 117 -5.21 -4.75 -7.09
CA LEU A 117 -4.72 -3.42 -7.47
C LEU A 117 -3.59 -2.96 -6.56
N MET A 118 -3.83 -3.02 -5.24
CA MET A 118 -2.85 -2.59 -4.26
C MET A 118 -1.66 -3.56 -4.15
N THR A 119 -1.87 -4.87 -4.26
CA THR A 119 -0.73 -5.78 -4.20
C THR A 119 0.20 -5.63 -5.39
N TRP A 120 -0.34 -5.41 -6.61
CA TRP A 120 0.48 -5.20 -7.80
C TRP A 120 1.24 -3.87 -7.72
N LEU A 121 0.57 -2.78 -7.36
CA LEU A 121 1.25 -1.49 -7.18
C LEU A 121 2.36 -1.57 -6.12
N THR A 122 2.19 -2.34 -5.05
CA THR A 122 3.27 -2.55 -4.07
C THR A 122 4.46 -3.31 -4.66
N VAL A 123 4.23 -4.33 -5.50
CA VAL A 123 5.32 -5.04 -6.18
C VAL A 123 6.11 -4.08 -7.06
N ASP A 124 5.41 -3.29 -7.89
CA ASP A 124 6.03 -2.33 -8.79
C ASP A 124 6.80 -1.26 -8.00
N ALA A 125 6.21 -0.73 -6.94
CA ALA A 125 6.84 0.27 -6.08
C ALA A 125 8.09 -0.25 -5.38
N VAL A 126 8.09 -1.49 -4.88
CA VAL A 126 9.26 -2.10 -4.24
C VAL A 126 10.38 -2.28 -5.26
N GLN A 127 10.05 -2.72 -6.47
CA GLN A 127 11.03 -2.85 -7.55
C GLN A 127 11.62 -1.49 -7.95
N GLU A 128 10.79 -0.46 -8.09
CA GLU A 128 11.23 0.90 -8.38
C GLU A 128 12.12 1.46 -7.26
N CYS A 129 11.76 1.22 -5.99
CA CYS A 129 12.58 1.61 -4.84
C CYS A 129 13.96 0.93 -4.89
N ARG A 130 14.01 -0.34 -5.27
CA ARG A 130 15.26 -1.11 -5.42
C ARG A 130 16.15 -0.50 -6.49
N GLU A 131 15.58 -0.20 -7.66
CA GLU A 131 16.30 0.40 -8.79
C GLU A 131 16.72 1.85 -8.53
N ALA A 132 15.91 2.61 -7.77
CA ALA A 132 16.23 3.96 -7.31
C ALA A 132 17.46 4.00 -6.39
N CYS A 133 17.79 2.89 -5.72
CA CYS A 133 19.02 2.71 -4.94
C CYS A 133 20.24 2.30 -5.80
N GLY A 134 20.09 2.19 -7.12
CA GLY A 134 21.15 1.78 -8.04
C GLY A 134 21.73 0.41 -7.70
N GLY A 135 23.04 0.23 -7.93
CA GLY A 135 23.73 -1.04 -7.66
C GLY A 135 23.68 -1.49 -6.19
N HIS A 136 23.59 -0.55 -5.25
CA HIS A 136 23.48 -0.87 -3.82
C HIS A 136 22.13 -1.54 -3.48
N GLY A 137 21.09 -1.30 -4.30
CA GLY A 137 19.81 -1.99 -4.17
C GLY A 137 19.84 -3.46 -4.60
N TYR A 138 20.96 -3.96 -5.15
CA TYR A 138 21.12 -5.38 -5.50
C TYR A 138 21.99 -6.15 -4.48
N LEU A 139 22.48 -5.47 -3.45
CA LEU A 139 23.23 -6.14 -2.38
C LEU A 139 22.28 -7.06 -1.58
N TYR A 140 22.79 -8.24 -1.26
CA TYR A 140 22.09 -9.36 -0.61
C TYR A 140 21.73 -9.06 0.85
#